data_AF-A0A1H9RWQ4-F1
#
_entry.id   AF-A0A1H9RWQ4-F1
#
_cell.length_a   1.000
_cell.length_b   1.000
_cell.length_c   1.000
_cell.angle_alpha   90.00
_cell.angle_beta   90.00
_cell.angle_gamma   90.00
#
_symmetry.space_group_name_H-M   'P 1'
#
loop_
_entity.id
_entity.type
_entity.pdbx_description
1 polymer ?
#
loop_
_entity_poly.entity_id
_entity_poly.type
_entity_poly.pdbx_seq_one_letter_code
_entity_poly.pdbx_strand_id
1 'polypeptide(L)'
;MLTKKVRLQLVAFFLIAVVSVVYAAFRFTDVGRVFGANGYRVTLQLTDSGGIFTNAEVTYRGVNVGRVGDIRLTRAGMDVDLDIDPSAPEIPADLDAVVANRSAVGEQFVDLRPRADGGTRLAEGTVIPADRTKTPVSTDTVIRDLDTLANSVPTDALRTVVDELDKAFAGTGDDLRVLIDTTGEFTQAAKENLPQTIKLIDDGAIVLGTQAAQSGNIKSFAADLRDLSAQLRASDPAIRQLIAATPGAADAVTGLLRESGQGIGYLTANLLTTSNILVTRVDGLELALVAYPVVAVGPKTVVPGDGTAHLGLALNLFDPPACTRGYEGTQRRAGNDITPVPENAQAYCAEPVGSPITVRGSQNAPFGGKPVQPTPQDLAANRDRPAQQLADMAQNSIPGTLTQPGLGGLASLAGLLGLGG
;
A
#
# COMPACT_ATOMS: atom_id res chain seq x y z
N MET A 1 -16.58 101.69 -30.44
CA MET A 1 -17.27 101.50 -29.13
C MET A 1 -17.54 100.01 -28.95
N LEU A 2 -16.98 99.36 -27.92
CA LEU A 2 -17.24 97.94 -27.64
C LEU A 2 -18.73 97.72 -27.35
N THR A 3 -19.38 96.85 -28.10
CA THR A 3 -20.79 96.52 -27.90
C THR A 3 -20.99 95.85 -26.54
N LYS A 4 -22.17 96.03 -25.92
CA LYS A 4 -22.47 95.47 -24.58
C LYS A 4 -22.22 93.95 -24.50
N LYS A 5 -22.43 93.23 -25.61
CA LYS A 5 -22.17 91.79 -25.75
C LYS A 5 -20.69 91.44 -25.60
N VAL A 6 -19.79 92.20 -26.22
CA VAL A 6 -18.34 91.96 -26.13
C VAL A 6 -17.81 92.26 -24.72
N ARG A 7 -18.32 93.30 -24.05
CA ARG A 7 -17.97 93.57 -22.64
C ARG A 7 -18.39 92.43 -21.71
N LEU A 8 -19.59 91.88 -21.90
CA LEU A 8 -20.07 90.75 -21.09
C LEU A 8 -19.20 89.49 -21.30
N GLN A 9 -18.82 89.20 -22.55
CA GLN A 9 -17.94 88.09 -22.88
C GLN A 9 -16.53 88.23 -22.27
N LEU A 10 -15.96 89.43 -22.28
CA LEU A 10 -14.66 89.70 -21.67
C LEU A 10 -14.70 89.56 -20.14
N VAL A 11 -15.78 90.02 -19.49
CA VAL A 11 -15.96 89.83 -18.03
C VAL A 11 -16.13 88.35 -17.68
N ALA A 12 -16.91 87.60 -18.46
CA ALA A 12 -17.08 86.16 -18.26
C ALA A 12 -15.75 85.40 -18.44
N PHE A 13 -14.98 85.73 -19.49
CA PHE A 13 -13.66 85.12 -19.71
C PHE A 13 -12.68 85.44 -18.58
N PHE A 14 -12.65 86.70 -18.13
CA PHE A 14 -11.80 87.10 -17.00
C PHE A 14 -12.18 86.36 -15.72
N LEU A 15 -13.48 86.21 -15.42
CA LEU A 15 -13.93 85.45 -14.26
C LEU A 15 -13.53 83.97 -14.34
N ILE A 16 -13.71 83.33 -15.51
CA ILE A 16 -13.30 81.94 -15.70
C ILE A 16 -11.77 81.80 -15.57
N ALA A 17 -11.00 82.74 -16.13
CA ALA A 17 -9.55 82.74 -16.02
C ALA A 17 -9.10 82.88 -14.56
N VAL A 18 -9.68 83.82 -13.81
CA VAL A 18 -9.39 84.00 -12.37
C VAL A 18 -9.76 82.75 -11.58
N VAL A 19 -10.94 82.18 -11.79
CA VAL A 19 -11.36 80.94 -11.12
C VAL A 19 -10.42 79.78 -11.46
N SER A 20 -10.01 79.66 -12.72
CA SER A 20 -9.09 78.60 -13.17
C SER A 20 -7.70 78.76 -12.56
N VAL A 21 -7.17 80.00 -12.50
CA VAL A 21 -5.87 80.30 -11.89
C VAL A 21 -5.91 80.06 -10.38
N VAL A 22 -6.98 80.49 -9.69
CA VAL A 22 -7.15 80.24 -8.26
C VAL A 22 -7.28 78.74 -7.99
N TYR A 23 -8.09 78.02 -8.77
CA TYR A 23 -8.23 76.57 -8.65
C TYR A 23 -6.91 75.85 -8.90
N ALA A 24 -6.18 76.22 -9.96
CA ALA A 24 -4.87 75.65 -10.25
C ALA A 24 -3.86 75.97 -9.13
N ALA A 25 -3.84 77.21 -8.62
CA ALA A 25 -3.00 77.57 -7.50
C ALA A 25 -3.31 76.69 -6.28
N PHE A 26 -4.56 76.60 -5.83
CA PHE A 26 -4.94 75.75 -4.69
C PHE A 26 -4.67 74.26 -4.92
N ARG A 27 -4.76 73.76 -6.16
CA ARG A 27 -4.60 72.34 -6.46
C ARG A 27 -3.15 71.91 -6.67
N PHE A 28 -2.31 72.79 -7.22
CA PHE A 28 -0.91 72.50 -7.59
C PHE A 28 0.10 73.08 -6.63
N THR A 29 -0.26 74.11 -5.86
CA THR A 29 0.54 74.53 -4.72
C THR A 29 -0.05 73.84 -3.50
N ASP A 30 0.78 73.11 -2.74
CA ASP A 30 0.40 72.38 -1.52
C ASP A 30 -0.02 73.32 -0.36
N VAL A 31 -0.72 74.43 -0.65
CA VAL A 31 -1.22 75.42 0.32
C VAL A 31 -2.14 74.76 1.36
N GLY A 32 -2.79 73.65 1.02
CA GLY A 32 -3.53 72.83 1.98
C GLY A 32 -2.69 72.29 3.15
N ARG A 33 -1.38 72.03 2.97
CA ARG A 33 -0.46 71.64 4.06
C ARG A 33 -0.23 72.76 5.07
N VAL A 34 -0.41 74.03 4.68
CA VAL A 34 -0.26 75.19 5.57
C VAL A 34 -1.48 75.38 6.48
N PHE A 35 -2.66 74.84 6.12
CA PHE A 35 -3.94 75.15 6.77
C PHE A 35 -4.66 73.97 7.46
N GLY A 36 -4.00 72.82 7.70
CA GLY A 36 -4.48 71.90 8.76
C GLY A 36 -4.61 70.42 8.42
N ALA A 37 -3.62 69.81 7.78
CA ALA A 37 -3.49 68.35 7.79
C ALA A 37 -2.05 68.01 8.17
N ASN A 38 -1.78 67.93 9.48
CA ASN A 38 -0.45 67.64 9.99
C ASN A 38 -0.21 66.14 9.80
N GLY A 39 0.54 65.80 8.74
CA GLY A 39 1.24 64.53 8.66
C GLY A 39 2.25 64.38 9.79
N TYR A 40 3.01 63.28 9.80
CA TYR A 40 4.07 63.08 10.77
C TYR A 40 5.39 62.76 10.09
N ARG A 41 6.49 63.14 10.75
CA ARG A 41 7.85 62.94 10.24
C ARG A 41 8.51 61.76 10.93
N VAL A 42 9.18 60.92 10.13
CA VAL A 42 9.97 59.78 10.59
C VAL A 42 11.38 59.94 10.02
N THR A 43 12.42 59.65 10.80
CA THR A 43 13.79 59.72 10.31
C THR A 43 14.27 58.33 9.89
N LEU A 44 14.74 58.20 8.67
CA LEU A 44 15.31 57.00 8.09
C LEU A 44 16.83 57.13 8.04
N GLN A 45 17.56 56.25 8.71
CA GLN A 45 19.02 56.24 8.68
C GLN A 45 19.50 55.30 7.58
N LEU A 46 20.29 55.80 6.64
CA LEU A 46 20.86 55.01 5.56
C LEU A 46 22.39 55.03 5.62
N THR A 47 23.03 53.90 5.34
CA THR A 47 24.50 53.82 5.20
C THR A 47 25.00 54.46 3.90
N ASP A 48 24.18 54.41 2.84
CA ASP A 48 24.43 55.01 1.52
C ASP A 48 23.12 55.61 0.98
N SER A 49 23.21 56.58 0.08
CA SER A 49 22.06 57.28 -0.51
C SER A 49 21.12 56.36 -1.26
N GLY A 50 21.66 55.30 -1.89
CA GLY A 50 20.90 54.47 -2.81
C GLY A 50 20.27 55.27 -3.97
N GLY A 51 20.75 56.49 -4.23
CA GLY A 51 20.18 57.44 -5.20
C GLY A 51 18.95 58.22 -4.73
N ILE A 52 18.55 58.13 -3.46
CA ILE A 52 17.37 58.83 -2.96
C ILE A 52 17.50 60.35 -3.05
N PHE A 53 16.40 61.03 -3.36
CA PHE A 53 16.35 62.48 -3.52
C PHE A 53 15.13 63.07 -2.81
N THR A 54 15.18 64.35 -2.45
CA THR A 54 14.05 65.07 -1.86
C THR A 54 12.85 65.05 -2.80
N ASN A 55 11.65 64.89 -2.24
CA ASN A 55 10.37 64.75 -2.92
C ASN A 55 10.14 63.40 -3.62
N ALA A 56 11.06 62.43 -3.48
CA ALA A 56 10.82 61.04 -3.85
C ALA A 56 9.62 60.46 -3.09
N GLU A 57 8.94 59.48 -3.68
CA GLU A 57 7.75 58.88 -3.06
C GLU A 57 8.13 57.99 -1.88
N VAL A 58 7.29 57.98 -0.85
CA VAL A 58 7.32 56.98 0.23
C VAL A 58 6.08 56.12 0.07
N THR A 59 6.27 54.81 -0.06
CA THR A 59 5.19 53.87 -0.28
C THR A 59 5.05 52.91 0.88
N TYR A 60 3.84 52.44 1.11
CA TYR A 60 3.53 51.35 2.01
C TYR A 60 2.58 50.39 1.30
N ARG A 61 2.98 49.11 1.17
CA ARG A 61 2.23 48.09 0.41
C ARG A 61 1.89 48.55 -1.01
N GLY A 62 2.81 49.26 -1.66
CA GLY A 62 2.65 49.78 -3.02
C GLY A 62 1.76 51.02 -3.16
N VAL A 63 1.23 51.57 -2.06
CA VAL A 63 0.44 52.81 -2.06
C VAL A 63 1.33 53.96 -1.62
N ASN A 64 1.29 55.09 -2.33
CA ASN A 64 1.99 56.31 -1.90
C ASN A 64 1.35 56.84 -0.60
N VAL A 65 2.17 56.95 0.44
CA VAL A 65 1.78 57.39 1.79
C VAL A 65 2.52 58.66 2.23
N GLY A 66 3.40 59.21 1.39
CA GLY A 66 4.20 60.35 1.77
C GLY A 66 5.33 60.65 0.80
N ARG A 67 6.23 61.54 1.22
CA ARG A 67 7.39 61.95 0.43
C ARG A 67 8.65 62.04 1.27
N VAL A 68 9.79 61.91 0.61
CA VAL A 68 11.10 62.19 1.21
C VAL A 68 11.25 63.70 1.38
N GLY A 69 11.51 64.12 2.60
CA GLY A 69 11.82 65.50 2.98
C GLY A 69 13.31 65.80 2.88
N ASP A 70 13.85 66.43 3.92
CA ASP A 70 15.25 66.82 3.97
C ASP A 70 16.19 65.63 4.17
N ILE A 71 17.32 65.67 3.46
CA ILE A 71 18.38 64.66 3.54
C ILE A 71 19.60 65.32 4.18
N ARG A 72 20.11 64.72 5.26
CA ARG A 72 21.23 65.24 6.06
C ARG A 72 22.34 64.21 6.16
N LEU A 73 23.55 64.59 5.74
CA LEU A 73 24.72 63.73 5.90
C LEU A 73 25.14 63.64 7.37
N THR A 74 25.44 62.42 7.82
CA THR A 74 25.97 62.13 9.16
C THR A 74 27.35 61.48 9.04
N ARG A 75 28.05 61.27 10.17
CA ARG A 75 29.36 60.59 10.14
C ARG A 75 29.26 59.10 9.75
N ALA A 76 28.10 58.49 9.93
CA ALA A 76 27.87 57.07 9.72
C ALA A 76 27.08 56.77 8.42
N GLY A 77 26.66 57.80 7.68
CA GLY A 77 25.80 57.67 6.51
C GLY A 77 24.96 58.94 6.31
N MET A 78 23.64 58.81 6.29
CA MET A 78 22.71 59.94 6.21
C MET A 78 21.39 59.68 6.93
N ASP A 79 20.80 60.77 7.41
CA ASP A 79 19.45 60.81 7.95
C ASP A 79 18.52 61.41 6.90
N VAL A 80 17.50 60.67 6.51
CA VAL A 80 16.49 61.03 5.52
C VAL A 80 15.17 61.22 6.23
N ASP A 81 14.60 62.42 6.17
CA ASP A 81 13.29 62.66 6.73
C ASP A 81 12.22 62.11 5.77
N LEU A 82 11.28 61.33 6.31
CA LEU A 82 10.10 60.82 5.61
C LEU A 82 8.89 61.58 6.14
N ASP A 83 8.31 62.42 5.30
CA ASP A 83 7.08 63.15 5.60
C ASP A 83 5.88 62.27 5.18
N ILE A 84 5.24 61.66 6.16
CA ILE A 84 4.07 60.78 5.96
C ILE A 84 2.80 61.61 5.93
N ASP A 85 1.99 61.43 4.89
CA ASP A 85 0.75 62.17 4.69
C ASP A 85 -0.30 61.79 5.74
N PRO A 86 -1.16 62.73 6.17
CA PRO A 86 -2.19 62.49 7.20
C PRO A 86 -3.28 61.50 6.74
N SER A 87 -3.41 61.27 5.43
CA SER A 87 -4.32 60.26 4.86
C SER A 87 -3.70 58.86 4.77
N ALA A 88 -2.45 58.68 5.21
CA ALA A 88 -1.80 57.38 5.20
C ALA A 88 -2.54 56.39 6.12
N PRO A 89 -2.64 55.11 5.74
CA PRO A 89 -3.15 54.07 6.63
C PRO A 89 -2.20 53.86 7.82
N GLU A 90 -2.63 53.05 8.79
CA GLU A 90 -1.79 52.73 9.94
C GLU A 90 -0.58 51.88 9.52
N ILE A 91 0.62 52.44 9.69
CA ILE A 91 1.90 51.78 9.39
C ILE A 91 2.49 51.26 10.70
N PRO A 92 2.79 49.95 10.84
CA PRO A 92 3.52 49.41 12.00
C PRO A 92 4.94 49.98 12.15
N ALA A 93 5.41 50.19 13.37
CA ALA A 93 6.77 50.69 13.65
C ALA A 93 7.86 49.60 13.49
N ASP A 94 7.46 48.32 13.54
CA ASP A 94 8.35 47.20 13.22
C ASP A 94 8.34 46.90 11.72
N LEU A 95 9.16 47.64 10.99
CA LEU A 95 9.29 47.56 9.54
C LEU A 95 10.76 47.63 9.11
N ASP A 96 11.00 47.16 7.90
CA ASP A 96 12.18 47.46 7.11
C ASP A 96 11.85 48.57 6.10
N ALA A 97 12.79 49.47 5.87
CA ALA A 97 12.67 50.50 4.85
C ALA A 97 13.62 50.21 3.68
N VAL A 98 13.07 50.04 2.48
CA VAL A 98 13.82 49.65 1.29
C VAL A 98 13.82 50.80 0.29
N VAL A 99 14.97 51.39 0.03
CA VAL A 99 15.14 52.29 -1.12
C VAL A 99 15.17 51.41 -2.37
N ALA A 100 14.26 51.64 -3.30
CA ALA A 100 14.10 50.83 -4.50
C ALA A 100 13.94 51.71 -5.75
N ASN A 101 14.26 51.14 -6.91
CA ASN A 101 14.01 51.77 -8.20
C ASN A 101 12.62 51.38 -8.70
N ARG A 102 11.79 52.37 -9.03
CA ARG A 102 10.45 52.17 -9.61
C ARG A 102 10.53 51.71 -11.07
N SER A 103 11.59 52.07 -11.78
CA SER A 103 11.83 51.72 -13.18
C SER A 103 13.30 51.44 -13.44
N ALA A 104 13.60 50.81 -14.57
CA ALA A 104 14.98 50.58 -15.03
C ALA A 104 15.74 51.88 -15.32
N VAL A 105 15.03 53.02 -15.44
CA VAL A 105 15.62 54.35 -15.63
C VAL A 105 16.12 54.96 -14.31
N GLY A 106 15.74 54.37 -13.16
CA GLY A 106 16.32 54.71 -11.85
C GLY A 106 15.57 55.81 -11.11
N GLU A 107 14.24 55.78 -11.09
CA GLU A 107 13.44 56.63 -10.19
C GLU A 107 13.40 55.99 -8.79
N GLN A 108 14.10 56.56 -7.81
CA GLN A 108 14.14 56.03 -6.45
C GLN A 108 12.87 56.39 -5.65
N PHE A 109 12.42 55.44 -4.82
CA PHE A 109 11.38 55.64 -3.82
C PHE A 109 11.71 54.83 -2.56
N VAL A 110 11.09 55.19 -1.43
CA VAL A 110 11.23 54.45 -0.17
C VAL A 110 10.03 53.53 0.01
N ASP A 111 10.25 52.23 0.13
CA ASP A 111 9.23 51.23 0.38
C ASP A 111 9.26 50.77 1.84
N LEU A 112 8.19 51.06 2.58
CA LEU A 112 8.00 50.67 3.98
C LEU A 112 7.39 49.27 4.04
N ARG A 113 8.11 48.31 4.62
CA ARG A 113 7.75 46.89 4.68
C ARG A 113 7.67 46.39 6.11
N PRO A 114 6.46 46.31 6.70
CA PRO A 114 6.30 45.73 8.04
C PRO A 114 6.73 44.28 8.09
N ARG A 115 7.32 43.88 9.21
CA ARG A 115 7.73 42.49 9.46
C ARG A 115 6.59 41.63 10.03
N ALA A 116 5.60 42.27 10.63
CA ALA A 116 4.41 41.65 11.18
C ALA A 116 3.17 42.52 10.94
N ASP A 117 1.99 41.89 10.98
CA ASP A 117 0.72 42.60 11.01
C ASP A 117 0.41 43.08 12.44
N GLY A 118 0.15 44.38 12.61
CA GLY A 118 -0.17 45.01 13.90
C GLY A 118 1.04 45.48 14.69
N GLY A 119 0.83 45.76 15.99
CA GLY A 119 1.87 46.30 16.87
C GLY A 119 1.84 47.83 17.02
N THR A 120 2.89 48.39 17.62
CA THR A 120 3.00 49.84 17.83
C THR A 120 3.02 50.56 16.49
N ARG A 121 2.20 51.60 16.34
CA ARG A 121 2.16 52.41 15.13
C ARG A 121 3.43 53.24 14.98
N LEU A 122 3.90 53.41 13.75
CA LEU A 122 4.92 54.39 13.39
C LEU A 122 4.43 55.80 13.77
N ALA A 123 5.22 56.48 14.59
CA ALA A 123 4.84 57.77 15.17
C ALA A 123 5.86 58.86 14.82
N GLU A 124 5.46 60.12 15.02
CA GLU A 124 6.33 61.27 14.83
C GLU A 124 7.63 61.14 15.63
N GLY A 125 8.76 61.46 14.99
CA GLY A 125 10.09 61.39 15.58
C GLY A 125 10.67 59.99 15.69
N THR A 126 9.96 58.95 15.20
CA THR A 126 10.51 57.59 15.15
C THR A 126 11.75 57.55 14.24
N VAL A 127 12.79 56.84 14.68
CA VAL A 127 13.99 56.60 13.88
C VAL A 127 13.98 55.16 13.38
N ILE A 128 14.05 54.98 12.06
CA ILE A 128 14.29 53.69 11.41
C ILE A 128 15.81 53.55 11.27
N PRO A 129 16.47 52.70 12.08
CA PRO A 129 17.92 52.56 12.10
C PRO A 129 18.45 51.85 10.86
N ALA A 130 19.72 52.10 10.52
CA ALA A 130 20.34 51.63 9.28
C ALA A 130 20.37 50.11 9.11
N ASP A 131 20.40 49.34 10.20
CA ASP A 131 20.32 47.88 10.20
C ASP A 131 18.96 47.34 9.73
N ARG A 132 17.92 48.19 9.74
CA ARG A 132 16.58 47.91 9.18
C ARG A 132 16.36 48.58 7.82
N THR A 133 17.43 48.97 7.15
CA THR A 133 17.36 49.61 5.83
C THR A 133 18.08 48.82 4.76
N LYS A 134 17.59 48.91 3.52
CA LYS A 134 18.25 48.34 2.35
C LYS A 134 18.27 49.34 1.22
N THR A 135 19.42 49.45 0.56
CA THR A 135 19.61 50.26 -0.65
C THR A 135 19.80 49.34 -1.87
N PRO A 136 19.53 49.83 -3.09
CA PRO A 136 19.79 49.08 -4.31
C PRO A 136 21.29 48.79 -4.46
N VAL A 137 21.63 47.65 -5.06
CA VAL A 137 23.00 47.40 -5.51
C VAL A 137 23.32 48.40 -6.61
N SER A 138 24.49 49.04 -6.52
CA SER A 138 24.90 50.02 -7.50
C SER A 138 25.26 49.36 -8.84
N THR A 139 24.93 50.01 -9.95
CA THR A 139 25.21 49.48 -11.30
C THR A 139 26.70 49.21 -11.51
N ASP A 140 27.57 50.03 -10.94
CA ASP A 140 29.01 49.83 -11.00
C ASP A 140 29.48 48.58 -10.23
N THR A 141 28.80 48.21 -9.14
CA THR A 141 29.10 46.96 -8.42
C THR A 141 28.74 45.77 -9.31
N VAL A 142 27.55 45.79 -9.93
CA VAL A 142 27.13 44.72 -10.85
C VAL A 142 28.10 44.59 -12.03
N ILE A 143 28.51 45.70 -12.64
CA ILE A 143 29.47 45.68 -13.76
C ILE A 143 30.83 45.13 -13.30
N ARG A 144 31.33 45.56 -12.13
CA ARG A 144 32.60 45.07 -11.58
C ARG A 144 32.56 43.60 -11.22
N ASP A 145 31.46 43.12 -10.65
CA ASP A 145 31.29 41.71 -10.32
C ASP A 145 31.20 40.84 -11.58
N LEU A 146 30.51 41.32 -12.63
CA LEU A 146 30.46 40.64 -13.94
C LEU A 146 31.83 40.61 -14.62
N ASP A 147 32.59 41.70 -14.58
CA ASP A 147 33.96 41.74 -15.11
C ASP A 147 34.88 40.79 -14.33
N THR A 148 34.78 40.80 -13.00
CA THR A 148 35.53 39.89 -12.14
C THR A 148 35.20 38.43 -12.47
N LEU A 149 33.92 38.10 -12.65
CA LEU A 149 33.49 36.77 -13.05
C LEU A 149 34.03 36.39 -14.43
N ALA A 150 33.92 37.28 -15.42
CA ALA A 150 34.42 37.03 -16.77
C ALA A 150 35.94 36.79 -16.77
N ASN A 151 36.70 37.58 -16.00
CA ASN A 151 38.14 37.46 -15.86
C ASN A 151 38.57 36.30 -14.95
N SER A 152 37.67 35.77 -14.12
CA SER A 152 37.94 34.61 -13.24
C SER A 152 38.09 33.31 -14.02
N VAL A 153 37.60 33.24 -15.27
CA VAL A 153 37.71 32.06 -16.11
C VAL A 153 39.09 32.06 -16.81
N PRO A 154 40.02 31.16 -16.43
CA PRO A 154 41.33 31.07 -17.06
C PRO A 154 41.21 30.58 -18.50
N THR A 155 41.29 31.49 -19.47
CA THR A 155 41.10 31.15 -20.89
C THR A 155 42.11 30.11 -21.41
N ASP A 156 43.33 30.09 -20.86
CA ASP A 156 44.36 29.11 -21.27
C ASP A 156 44.07 27.71 -20.73
N ALA A 157 43.53 27.59 -19.52
CA ALA A 157 43.07 26.31 -18.99
C ALA A 157 41.84 25.82 -19.77
N LEU A 158 40.92 26.72 -20.13
CA LEU A 158 39.79 26.38 -20.98
C LEU A 158 40.24 25.88 -22.36
N ARG A 159 41.20 26.56 -23.00
CA ARG A 159 41.83 26.08 -24.25
C ARG A 159 42.46 24.72 -24.06
N THR A 160 43.20 24.51 -22.98
CA THR A 160 43.81 23.21 -22.68
C THR A 160 42.75 22.12 -22.57
N VAL A 161 41.63 22.36 -21.86
CA VAL A 161 40.54 21.38 -21.76
C VAL A 161 39.94 21.09 -23.13
N VAL A 162 39.69 22.10 -23.96
CA VAL A 162 39.16 21.93 -25.31
C VAL A 162 40.14 21.15 -26.19
N ASP A 163 41.43 21.48 -26.15
CA ASP A 163 42.47 20.83 -26.94
C ASP A 163 42.70 19.37 -26.51
N GLU A 164 42.66 19.08 -25.20
CA GLU A 164 42.79 17.71 -24.70
C GLU A 164 41.54 16.88 -24.99
N LEU A 165 40.35 17.49 -24.96
CA LEU A 165 39.11 16.83 -25.41
C LEU A 165 39.15 16.56 -26.92
N ASP A 166 39.64 17.51 -27.73
CA ASP A 166 39.84 17.31 -29.16
C ASP A 166 40.83 16.17 -29.39
N LYS A 167 42.01 16.17 -28.76
CA LYS A 167 42.97 15.05 -28.87
C LYS A 167 42.40 13.71 -28.43
N ALA A 168 41.57 13.69 -27.38
CA ALA A 168 40.97 12.47 -26.86
C ALA A 168 39.92 11.86 -27.80
N PHE A 169 39.22 12.69 -28.57
CA PHE A 169 38.09 12.27 -29.41
C PHE A 169 38.27 12.52 -30.92
N ALA A 170 39.37 13.14 -31.33
CA ALA A 170 39.68 13.41 -32.73
C ALA A 170 39.78 12.08 -33.49
N GLY A 171 38.92 11.91 -34.49
CA GLY A 171 38.86 10.70 -35.30
C GLY A 171 38.14 9.51 -34.67
N THR A 172 37.69 9.60 -33.40
CA THR A 172 36.98 8.48 -32.74
C THR A 172 35.46 8.50 -32.97
N GLY A 173 34.95 9.41 -33.81
CA GLY A 173 33.51 9.58 -34.04
C GLY A 173 32.83 8.32 -34.59
N ASP A 174 33.47 7.64 -35.54
CA ASP A 174 32.94 6.39 -36.09
C ASP A 174 33.01 5.23 -35.09
N ASP A 175 34.09 5.13 -34.31
CA ASP A 175 34.24 4.10 -33.28
C ASP A 175 33.24 4.29 -32.14
N LEU A 176 33.02 5.54 -31.70
CA LEU A 176 32.01 5.88 -30.70
C LEU A 176 30.60 5.58 -31.20
N ARG A 177 30.31 5.87 -32.47
CA ARG A 177 29.03 5.51 -33.09
C ARG A 177 28.83 4.00 -33.06
N VAL A 178 29.82 3.21 -33.51
CA VAL A 178 29.76 1.75 -33.45
C VAL A 178 29.56 1.27 -32.01
N LEU A 179 30.27 1.83 -31.03
CA LEU A 179 30.11 1.45 -29.63
C LEU A 179 28.70 1.75 -29.12
N ILE A 180 28.15 2.94 -29.40
CA ILE A 180 26.80 3.34 -28.97
C ILE A 180 25.75 2.45 -29.63
N ASP A 181 25.84 2.25 -30.95
CA ASP A 181 24.93 1.42 -31.72
C ASP A 181 24.98 -0.03 -31.21
N THR A 182 26.18 -0.61 -31.08
CA THR A 182 26.39 -1.99 -30.58
C THR A 182 25.90 -2.14 -29.14
N THR A 183 26.12 -1.16 -28.28
CA THR A 183 25.61 -1.16 -26.90
C THR A 183 24.09 -1.09 -26.89
N GLY A 184 23.49 -0.31 -27.79
CA GLY A 184 22.05 -0.24 -28.00
C GLY A 184 21.48 -1.58 -28.45
N GLU A 185 22.05 -2.19 -29.48
CA GLU A 185 21.67 -3.51 -30.00
C GLU A 185 21.80 -4.59 -28.94
N PHE A 186 22.92 -4.64 -28.23
CA PHE A 186 23.14 -5.59 -27.14
C PHE A 186 22.11 -5.42 -26.01
N THR A 187 21.88 -4.18 -25.57
CA THR A 187 20.92 -3.89 -24.51
C THR A 187 19.50 -4.26 -24.92
N GLN A 188 19.13 -4.02 -26.18
CA GLN A 188 17.84 -4.40 -26.73
C GLN A 188 17.70 -5.93 -26.78
N ALA A 189 18.68 -6.64 -27.34
CA ALA A 189 18.68 -8.09 -27.39
C ALA A 189 18.65 -8.71 -25.98
N ALA A 190 19.38 -8.14 -25.02
CA ALA A 190 19.35 -8.57 -23.63
C ALA A 190 17.97 -8.39 -23.01
N LYS A 191 17.30 -7.26 -23.23
CA LYS A 191 15.92 -7.02 -22.76
C LYS A 191 14.91 -7.99 -23.38
N GLU A 192 15.01 -8.22 -24.69
CA GLU A 192 14.12 -9.14 -25.41
C GLU A 192 14.26 -10.61 -24.99
N ASN A 193 15.45 -11.00 -24.50
CA ASN A 193 15.74 -12.38 -24.08
C ASN A 193 15.79 -12.54 -22.55
N LEU A 194 15.64 -11.46 -21.78
CA LEU A 194 15.66 -11.50 -20.33
C LEU A 194 14.52 -12.38 -19.75
N PRO A 195 13.26 -12.31 -20.23
CA PRO A 195 12.21 -13.19 -19.74
C PRO A 195 12.52 -14.67 -19.95
N GLN A 196 13.09 -15.04 -21.11
CA GLN A 196 13.49 -16.41 -21.44
C GLN A 196 14.64 -16.87 -20.55
N THR A 197 15.60 -15.99 -20.26
CA THR A 197 16.73 -16.28 -19.38
C THR A 197 16.28 -16.48 -17.94
N ILE A 198 15.41 -15.61 -17.42
CA ILE A 198 14.81 -15.76 -16.09
C ILE A 198 14.01 -17.06 -16.02
N LYS A 199 13.18 -17.32 -17.03
CA LYS A 199 12.41 -18.57 -17.10
C LYS A 199 13.32 -19.80 -17.11
N LEU A 200 14.42 -19.79 -17.84
CA LEU A 200 15.39 -20.90 -17.85
C LEU A 200 16.01 -21.12 -16.47
N ILE A 201 16.35 -20.03 -15.76
CA ILE A 201 16.89 -20.09 -14.40
C ILE A 201 15.84 -20.67 -13.43
N ASP A 202 14.60 -20.19 -13.49
CA ASP A 202 13.49 -20.64 -12.64
C ASP A 202 13.13 -22.11 -12.92
N ASP A 203 12.93 -22.47 -14.19
CA ASP A 203 12.62 -23.83 -14.61
C ASP A 203 13.78 -24.79 -14.23
N GLY A 204 15.03 -24.34 -14.40
CA GLY A 204 16.22 -25.08 -13.99
C GLY A 204 16.27 -25.32 -12.48
N ALA A 205 15.95 -24.31 -11.68
CA ALA A 205 15.88 -24.43 -10.23
C ALA A 205 14.80 -25.44 -9.78
N ILE A 206 13.65 -25.46 -10.46
CA ILE A 206 12.59 -26.45 -10.19
C ILE A 206 13.07 -27.87 -10.51
N VAL A 207 13.69 -28.09 -11.67
CA VAL A 207 14.18 -29.42 -12.07
C VAL A 207 15.26 -29.91 -11.11
N LEU A 208 16.27 -29.08 -10.83
CA LEU A 208 17.37 -29.43 -9.94
C LEU A 208 16.88 -29.61 -8.49
N GLY A 209 15.95 -28.77 -8.03
CA GLY A 209 15.33 -28.88 -6.71
C GLY A 209 14.50 -30.17 -6.58
N THR A 210 13.73 -30.52 -7.61
CA THR A 210 12.98 -31.78 -7.65
C THR A 210 13.92 -32.98 -7.65
N GLN A 211 14.99 -32.95 -8.44
CA GLN A 211 15.99 -34.02 -8.45
C GLN A 211 16.68 -34.19 -7.08
N ALA A 212 17.01 -33.09 -6.42
CA ALA A 212 17.59 -33.11 -5.08
C ALA A 212 16.60 -33.67 -4.04
N ALA A 213 15.34 -33.24 -4.06
CA ALA A 213 14.29 -33.73 -3.16
C ALA A 213 13.98 -35.23 -3.38
N GLN A 214 14.00 -35.69 -4.63
CA GLN A 214 13.76 -37.08 -5.01
C GLN A 214 15.01 -37.96 -4.92
N SER A 215 16.17 -37.40 -4.54
CA SER A 215 17.44 -38.15 -4.47
C SER A 215 17.36 -39.35 -3.51
N GLY A 216 16.58 -39.24 -2.43
CA GLY A 216 16.28 -40.36 -1.53
C GLY A 216 15.49 -41.46 -2.25
N ASN A 217 14.42 -41.11 -2.96
CA ASN A 217 13.58 -42.07 -3.70
C ASN A 217 14.34 -42.75 -4.84
N ILE A 218 15.22 -42.02 -5.55
CA ILE A 218 16.08 -42.59 -6.60
C ILE A 218 17.05 -43.61 -5.99
N LYS A 219 17.65 -43.30 -4.83
CA LYS A 219 18.52 -44.22 -4.10
C LYS A 219 17.76 -45.45 -3.60
N SER A 220 16.57 -45.26 -3.05
CA SER A 220 15.70 -46.37 -2.61
C SER A 220 15.29 -47.25 -3.79
N PHE A 221 14.82 -46.67 -4.90
CA PHE A 221 14.49 -47.44 -6.11
C PHE A 221 15.68 -48.27 -6.62
N ALA A 222 16.89 -47.69 -6.62
CA ALA A 222 18.09 -48.42 -7.02
C ALA A 222 18.50 -49.51 -6.01
N ALA A 223 18.23 -49.32 -4.71
CA ALA A 223 18.41 -50.35 -3.69
C ALA A 223 17.37 -51.47 -3.86
N ASP A 224 16.09 -51.11 -3.98
CA ASP A 224 14.97 -52.04 -4.15
C ASP A 224 15.12 -52.87 -5.43
N LEU A 225 15.54 -52.26 -6.54
CA LEU A 225 15.79 -52.98 -7.80
C LEU A 225 16.94 -53.99 -7.66
N ARG A 226 17.98 -53.63 -6.90
CA ARG A 226 19.09 -54.54 -6.60
C ARG A 226 18.63 -55.70 -5.73
N ASP A 227 17.82 -55.43 -4.71
CA ASP A 227 17.28 -56.44 -3.80
C ASP A 227 16.32 -57.37 -4.54
N LEU A 228 15.45 -56.83 -5.40
CA LEU A 228 14.58 -57.61 -6.29
C LEU A 228 15.40 -58.50 -7.22
N SER A 229 16.46 -57.96 -7.84
CA SER A 229 17.33 -58.73 -8.73
C SER A 229 18.08 -59.84 -7.98
N ALA A 230 18.54 -59.56 -6.75
CA ALA A 230 19.17 -60.53 -5.88
C ALA A 230 18.19 -61.63 -5.45
N GLN A 231 16.96 -61.25 -5.09
CA GLN A 231 15.90 -62.18 -4.73
C GLN A 231 15.49 -63.05 -5.91
N LEU A 232 15.34 -62.48 -7.11
CA LEU A 232 15.01 -63.22 -8.32
C LEU A 232 16.11 -64.23 -8.66
N ARG A 233 17.40 -63.85 -8.50
CA ARG A 233 18.54 -64.76 -8.64
C ARG A 233 18.53 -65.87 -7.58
N ALA A 234 18.23 -65.55 -6.32
CA ALA A 234 18.12 -66.54 -5.25
C ALA A 234 16.93 -67.50 -5.46
N SER A 235 15.85 -67.01 -6.06
CA SER A 235 14.66 -67.79 -6.39
C SER A 235 14.74 -68.54 -7.73
N ASP A 236 15.78 -68.34 -8.54
CA ASP A 236 15.97 -69.04 -9.82
C ASP A 236 15.84 -70.58 -9.71
N PRO A 237 16.38 -71.27 -8.68
CA PRO A 237 16.18 -72.71 -8.51
C PRO A 237 14.71 -73.09 -8.27
N ALA A 238 13.99 -72.30 -7.44
CA ALA A 238 12.58 -72.54 -7.14
C ALA A 238 11.69 -72.24 -8.36
N ILE A 239 12.01 -71.20 -9.14
CA ILE A 239 11.32 -70.89 -10.40
C ILE A 239 11.55 -72.01 -11.43
N ARG A 240 12.78 -72.51 -11.56
CA ARG A 240 13.09 -73.68 -12.41
C ARG A 240 12.34 -74.92 -11.96
N GLN A 241 12.23 -75.15 -10.65
CA GLN A 241 11.49 -76.27 -10.10
C GLN A 241 9.98 -76.13 -10.36
N LEU A 242 9.43 -74.92 -10.25
CA LEU A 242 8.04 -74.63 -10.61
C LEU A 242 7.81 -74.85 -12.11
N ILE A 243 8.67 -74.34 -12.99
CA ILE A 243 8.59 -74.56 -14.44
C ILE A 243 8.69 -76.05 -14.77
N ALA A 244 9.57 -76.79 -14.10
CA ALA A 244 9.69 -78.24 -14.27
C ALA A 244 8.45 -79.01 -13.76
N ALA A 245 7.78 -78.51 -12.73
CA ALA A 245 6.54 -79.07 -12.20
C ALA A 245 5.26 -78.61 -12.95
N THR A 246 5.36 -77.53 -13.74
CA THR A 246 4.23 -76.91 -14.46
C THR A 246 3.57 -77.84 -15.48
N PRO A 247 4.29 -78.66 -16.27
CA PRO A 247 3.65 -79.64 -17.16
C PRO A 247 2.73 -80.61 -16.41
N GLY A 248 3.15 -81.14 -15.26
CA GLY A 248 2.34 -82.05 -14.45
C GLY A 248 1.11 -81.39 -13.81
N ALA A 249 1.22 -80.11 -13.43
CA ALA A 249 0.09 -79.31 -12.95
C ALA A 249 -0.86 -78.92 -14.09
N ALA A 250 -0.33 -78.61 -15.27
CA ALA A 250 -1.12 -78.30 -16.47
C ALA A 250 -1.92 -79.53 -16.94
N ASP A 251 -1.36 -80.74 -16.85
CA ASP A 251 -2.09 -81.98 -17.14
C ASP A 251 -3.26 -82.20 -16.14
N ALA A 252 -3.05 -81.89 -14.86
CA ALA A 252 -4.10 -81.95 -13.84
C ALA A 252 -5.21 -80.89 -14.06
N VAL A 253 -4.85 -79.67 -14.45
CA VAL A 253 -5.79 -78.59 -14.79
C VAL A 253 -6.55 -78.89 -16.09
N THR A 254 -5.88 -79.48 -17.09
CA THR A 254 -6.51 -79.91 -18.34
C THR A 254 -7.47 -81.08 -18.09
N GLY A 255 -7.12 -81.97 -17.15
CA GLY A 255 -8.03 -83.00 -16.62
C GLY A 255 -9.27 -82.40 -15.95
N LEU A 256 -9.08 -81.43 -15.05
CA LEU A 256 -10.16 -80.72 -14.36
C LEU A 256 -11.07 -79.94 -15.33
N LEU A 257 -10.50 -79.31 -16.36
CA LEU A 257 -11.25 -78.56 -17.38
C LEU A 257 -12.04 -79.49 -18.31
N ARG A 258 -11.53 -80.70 -18.60
CA ARG A 258 -12.27 -81.74 -19.33
C ARG A 258 -13.45 -82.29 -18.54
N GLU A 259 -13.31 -82.36 -17.21
CA GLU A 259 -14.33 -82.87 -16.29
C GLU A 259 -15.36 -81.79 -15.90
N SER A 260 -14.99 -80.51 -15.93
CA SER A 260 -15.80 -79.37 -15.49
C SER A 260 -16.46 -78.57 -16.63
N GLY A 261 -16.50 -79.09 -17.86
CA GLY A 261 -17.04 -78.37 -19.03
C GLY A 261 -18.49 -77.83 -18.85
N GLN A 262 -19.32 -78.49 -18.05
CA GLN A 262 -20.65 -77.96 -17.66
C GLN A 262 -20.61 -76.98 -16.48
N GLY A 263 -19.59 -77.04 -15.62
CA GLY A 263 -19.40 -76.15 -14.48
C GLY A 263 -19.02 -74.72 -14.89
N ILE A 264 -18.29 -74.54 -16.00
CA ILE A 264 -17.86 -73.22 -16.49
C ILE A 264 -19.04 -72.34 -16.92
N GLY A 265 -20.10 -72.92 -17.50
CA GLY A 265 -21.32 -72.18 -17.84
C GLY A 265 -22.02 -71.63 -16.60
N TYR A 266 -22.15 -72.45 -15.55
CA TYR A 266 -22.70 -72.02 -14.25
C TYR A 266 -21.79 -71.03 -13.54
N LEU A 267 -20.46 -71.22 -13.62
CA LEU A 267 -19.50 -70.29 -13.02
C LEU A 267 -19.59 -68.92 -13.69
N THR A 268 -19.71 -68.86 -15.02
CA THR A 268 -19.82 -67.62 -15.79
C THR A 268 -21.16 -66.91 -15.55
N ALA A 269 -22.26 -67.66 -15.44
CA ALA A 269 -23.57 -67.12 -15.05
C ALA A 269 -23.57 -66.58 -13.61
N ASN A 270 -22.93 -67.28 -12.66
CA ASN A 270 -22.76 -66.79 -11.28
C ASN A 270 -21.80 -65.61 -11.19
N LEU A 271 -20.80 -65.54 -12.08
CA LEU A 271 -19.87 -64.41 -12.18
C LEU A 271 -20.57 -63.17 -12.74
N LEU A 272 -21.55 -63.32 -13.64
CA LEU A 272 -22.36 -62.19 -14.12
C LEU A 272 -23.19 -61.57 -13.00
N THR A 273 -23.81 -62.38 -12.15
CA THR A 273 -24.51 -61.91 -10.94
C THR A 273 -23.56 -61.17 -10.00
N THR A 274 -22.38 -61.76 -9.74
CA THR A 274 -21.35 -61.14 -8.89
C THR A 274 -20.82 -59.84 -9.50
N SER A 275 -20.64 -59.81 -10.83
CA SER A 275 -20.20 -58.65 -11.59
C SER A 275 -21.25 -57.53 -11.55
N ASN A 276 -22.54 -57.83 -11.69
CA ASN A 276 -23.60 -56.82 -11.57
C ASN A 276 -23.65 -56.20 -10.16
N ILE A 277 -23.41 -57.00 -9.11
CA ILE A 277 -23.31 -56.50 -7.73
C ILE A 277 -22.07 -55.62 -7.55
N LEU A 278 -20.91 -56.07 -8.04
CA LEU A 278 -19.64 -55.32 -7.98
C LEU A 278 -19.72 -54.00 -8.75
N VAL A 279 -20.27 -54.01 -9.97
CA VAL A 279 -20.45 -52.82 -10.82
C VAL A 279 -21.36 -51.79 -10.15
N THR A 280 -22.42 -52.24 -9.48
CA THR A 280 -23.32 -51.34 -8.71
C THR A 280 -22.66 -50.78 -7.44
N ARG A 281 -21.50 -51.31 -7.03
CA ARG A 281 -20.78 -50.94 -5.81
C ARG A 281 -19.36 -50.42 -6.05
N VAL A 282 -19.00 -50.06 -7.29
CA VAL A 282 -17.66 -49.58 -7.66
C VAL A 282 -17.23 -48.41 -6.79
N ASP A 283 -18.10 -47.41 -6.57
CA ASP A 283 -17.78 -46.24 -5.73
C ASP A 283 -17.44 -46.64 -4.28
N GLY A 284 -18.12 -47.65 -3.74
CA GLY A 284 -17.86 -48.18 -2.40
C GLY A 284 -16.56 -48.99 -2.32
N LEU A 285 -16.22 -49.72 -3.39
CA LEU A 285 -14.95 -50.44 -3.50
C LEU A 285 -13.78 -49.48 -3.69
N GLU A 286 -13.95 -48.40 -4.45
CA GLU A 286 -12.97 -47.32 -4.58
C GLU A 286 -12.71 -46.69 -3.20
N LEU A 287 -13.77 -46.33 -2.47
CA LEU A 287 -13.64 -45.82 -1.11
C LEU A 287 -12.93 -46.83 -0.19
N ALA A 288 -13.26 -48.11 -0.28
CA ALA A 288 -12.61 -49.14 0.52
C ALA A 288 -11.10 -49.24 0.19
N LEU A 289 -10.72 -49.22 -1.08
CA LEU A 289 -9.32 -49.28 -1.51
C LEU A 289 -8.53 -48.01 -1.15
N VAL A 290 -9.18 -46.85 -1.14
CA VAL A 290 -8.58 -45.58 -0.69
C VAL A 290 -8.46 -45.52 0.84
N ALA A 291 -9.47 -45.99 1.56
CA ALA A 291 -9.50 -45.95 3.02
C ALA A 291 -8.67 -47.07 3.67
N TYR A 292 -8.56 -48.23 3.01
CA TYR A 292 -7.91 -49.41 3.57
C TYR A 292 -6.46 -49.17 4.02
N PRO A 293 -5.58 -48.53 3.22
CA PRO A 293 -4.23 -48.20 3.67
C PRO A 293 -4.23 -47.34 4.94
N VAL A 294 -5.12 -46.35 5.02
CA VAL A 294 -5.22 -45.43 6.16
C VAL A 294 -5.68 -46.16 7.43
N VAL A 295 -6.66 -47.06 7.30
CA VAL A 295 -7.13 -47.89 8.42
C VAL A 295 -6.08 -48.91 8.83
N ALA A 296 -5.36 -49.52 7.88
CA ALA A 296 -4.34 -50.53 8.14
C ALA A 296 -3.11 -49.96 8.86
N VAL A 297 -2.76 -48.68 8.64
CA VAL A 297 -1.70 -48.00 9.41
C VAL A 297 -2.18 -47.44 10.74
N GLY A 298 -3.49 -47.31 10.95
CA GLY A 298 -4.09 -46.81 12.19
C GLY A 298 -3.59 -47.51 13.46
N PRO A 299 -3.53 -48.85 13.53
CA PRO A 299 -2.97 -49.55 14.69
C PRO A 299 -1.53 -49.16 15.03
N LYS A 300 -0.70 -48.80 14.03
CA LYS A 300 0.69 -48.35 14.25
C LYS A 300 0.79 -46.95 14.87
N THR A 301 -0.27 -46.15 14.82
CA THR A 301 -0.27 -44.83 15.49
C THR A 301 -0.52 -44.96 16.99
N VAL A 302 -1.24 -45.99 17.41
CA VAL A 302 -1.50 -46.31 18.82
C VAL A 302 -0.43 -47.21 19.40
N VAL A 303 0.07 -48.19 18.63
CA VAL A 303 1.09 -49.14 19.08
C VAL A 303 2.18 -49.22 18.00
N PRO A 304 3.16 -48.29 18.01
CA PRO A 304 4.20 -48.23 16.97
C PRO A 304 5.24 -49.35 17.09
N GLY A 305 5.24 -50.11 18.20
CA GLY A 305 6.16 -51.21 18.45
C GLY A 305 7.37 -50.85 19.31
N ASP A 306 7.33 -49.69 20.00
CA ASP A 306 8.34 -49.23 20.95
C ASP A 306 8.12 -49.75 22.40
N GLY A 307 7.19 -50.68 22.56
CA GLY A 307 6.81 -51.24 23.87
C GLY A 307 5.81 -50.39 24.65
N THR A 308 5.29 -49.30 24.06
CA THR A 308 4.30 -48.42 24.70
C THR A 308 3.04 -48.29 23.84
N ALA A 309 1.93 -47.85 24.47
CA ALA A 309 0.70 -47.49 23.79
C ALA A 309 0.52 -45.98 23.83
N HIS A 310 0.48 -45.34 22.66
CA HIS A 310 0.28 -43.91 22.50
C HIS A 310 -1.22 -43.60 22.44
N LEU A 311 -1.82 -43.42 23.61
CA LEU A 311 -3.22 -43.01 23.75
C LEU A 311 -3.28 -41.49 23.93
N GLY A 312 -3.85 -40.79 22.94
CA GLY A 312 -4.17 -39.38 23.06
C GLY A 312 -5.55 -39.19 23.67
N LEU A 313 -5.65 -38.42 24.76
CA LEU A 313 -6.93 -37.95 25.28
C LEU A 313 -7.33 -36.68 24.53
N ALA A 314 -8.18 -36.82 23.51
CA ALA A 314 -8.80 -35.69 22.83
C ALA A 314 -10.08 -35.30 23.58
N LEU A 315 -10.04 -34.22 24.35
CA LEU A 315 -11.22 -33.63 25.00
C LEU A 315 -11.86 -32.59 24.07
N ASN A 316 -12.35 -33.02 22.92
CA ASN A 316 -13.10 -32.20 21.98
C ASN A 316 -14.61 -32.22 22.28
N LEU A 317 -14.96 -32.24 23.57
CA LEU A 317 -16.35 -32.31 24.00
C LEU A 317 -17.05 -31.01 23.58
N PHE A 318 -17.89 -31.10 22.55
CA PHE A 318 -18.57 -29.95 21.94
C PHE A 318 -17.63 -28.94 21.24
N ASP A 319 -16.50 -29.40 20.69
CA ASP A 319 -15.65 -28.58 19.80
C ASP A 319 -15.40 -29.29 18.45
N PRO A 320 -16.15 -28.93 17.39
CA PRO A 320 -17.22 -27.94 17.36
C PRO A 320 -18.49 -28.42 18.09
N PRO A 321 -19.38 -27.51 18.53
CA PRO A 321 -20.61 -27.88 19.20
C PRO A 321 -21.49 -28.78 18.35
N ALA A 322 -22.28 -29.65 18.99
CA ALA A 322 -23.24 -30.49 18.29
C ALA A 322 -24.33 -29.64 17.63
N CYS A 323 -24.74 -30.01 16.41
CA CYS A 323 -25.82 -29.34 15.70
C CYS A 323 -27.15 -29.53 16.43
N THR A 324 -27.75 -28.44 16.91
CA THR A 324 -29.09 -28.45 17.52
C THR A 324 -30.19 -27.96 16.57
N ARG A 325 -29.81 -27.26 15.51
CA ARG A 325 -30.72 -26.66 14.54
C ARG A 325 -31.34 -27.73 13.64
N GLY A 326 -32.65 -27.74 13.49
CA GLY A 326 -33.42 -28.78 12.78
C GLY A 326 -33.76 -30.00 13.64
N TYR A 327 -33.36 -30.01 14.92
CA TYR A 327 -33.72 -31.02 15.92
C TYR A 327 -34.72 -30.50 16.96
N GLU A 328 -35.21 -29.26 16.84
CA GLU A 328 -36.09 -28.61 17.83
C GLU A 328 -37.45 -29.30 17.97
N GLY A 329 -37.90 -30.00 16.93
CA GLY A 329 -39.12 -30.82 16.95
C GLY A 329 -38.96 -32.15 17.69
N THR A 330 -37.75 -32.53 18.09
CA THR A 330 -37.47 -33.77 18.82
C THR A 330 -37.42 -33.47 20.33
N GLN A 331 -38.34 -34.06 21.09
CA GLN A 331 -38.35 -33.93 22.54
C GLN A 331 -37.08 -34.54 23.15
N ARG A 332 -36.32 -33.74 23.90
CA ARG A 332 -35.13 -34.23 24.62
C ARG A 332 -35.55 -35.09 25.80
N ARG A 333 -34.90 -36.23 25.95
CA ARG A 333 -35.15 -37.20 27.02
C ARG A 333 -33.84 -37.57 27.70
N ALA A 334 -33.93 -38.00 28.95
CA ALA A 334 -32.78 -38.55 29.65
C ALA A 334 -32.40 -39.90 29.02
N GLY A 335 -31.10 -40.22 28.97
CA GLY A 335 -30.61 -41.45 28.33
C GLY A 335 -31.09 -42.77 28.98
N ASN A 336 -31.75 -42.69 30.13
CA ASN A 336 -32.36 -43.80 30.84
C ASN A 336 -33.87 -43.95 30.59
N ASP A 337 -34.49 -43.06 29.82
CA ASP A 337 -35.90 -43.16 29.40
C ASP A 337 -36.01 -44.01 28.12
N ILE A 338 -36.44 -45.26 28.30
CA ILE A 338 -36.59 -46.27 27.25
C ILE A 338 -38.03 -46.37 26.71
N THR A 339 -38.91 -45.43 27.06
CA THR A 339 -40.30 -45.47 26.58
C THR A 339 -40.36 -45.37 25.04
N PRO A 340 -41.18 -46.20 24.36
CA PRO A 340 -41.36 -46.09 22.91
C PRO A 340 -42.03 -44.76 22.55
N VAL A 341 -41.49 -44.06 21.55
CA VAL A 341 -42.06 -42.83 21.00
C VAL A 341 -41.97 -42.86 19.48
N PRO A 342 -42.87 -42.16 18.77
CA PRO A 342 -42.76 -42.00 17.32
C PRO A 342 -41.43 -41.34 16.94
N GLU A 343 -40.77 -41.88 15.93
CA GLU A 343 -39.55 -41.28 15.38
C GLU A 343 -39.84 -39.94 14.69
N ASN A 344 -38.97 -38.95 14.92
CA ASN A 344 -39.01 -37.71 14.15
C ASN A 344 -38.29 -37.89 12.82
N ALA A 345 -39.02 -38.30 11.79
CA ALA A 345 -38.48 -38.45 10.43
C ALA A 345 -38.04 -37.13 9.77
N GLN A 346 -38.40 -35.98 10.34
CA GLN A 346 -38.02 -34.64 9.86
C GLN A 346 -36.80 -34.08 10.61
N ALA A 347 -36.17 -34.84 11.50
CA ALA A 347 -34.98 -34.41 12.21
C ALA A 347 -33.75 -34.46 11.29
N TYR A 348 -33.14 -33.30 11.04
CA TYR A 348 -31.87 -33.19 10.32
C TYR A 348 -31.09 -31.98 10.83
N CYS A 349 -29.78 -31.94 10.58
CA CYS A 349 -29.00 -30.76 10.90
C CYS A 349 -29.26 -29.66 9.86
N ALA A 350 -29.96 -28.59 10.26
CA ALA A 350 -30.34 -27.47 9.40
C ALA A 350 -29.29 -26.34 9.34
N GLU A 351 -28.02 -26.69 9.59
CA GLU A 351 -26.91 -25.75 9.41
C GLU A 351 -26.65 -25.47 7.93
N PRO A 352 -26.29 -24.22 7.56
CA PRO A 352 -25.95 -23.89 6.18
C PRO A 352 -24.65 -24.57 5.74
N VAL A 353 -24.49 -24.73 4.43
CA VAL A 353 -23.25 -25.24 3.82
C VAL A 353 -22.08 -24.32 4.18
N GLY A 354 -20.94 -24.90 4.57
CA GLY A 354 -19.77 -24.14 5.05
C GLY A 354 -19.79 -23.76 6.53
N SER A 355 -20.80 -24.19 7.29
CA SER A 355 -20.82 -24.05 8.75
C SER A 355 -19.68 -24.84 9.41
N PRO A 356 -19.03 -24.31 10.46
CA PRO A 356 -18.01 -25.02 11.25
C PRO A 356 -18.60 -26.16 12.09
N ILE A 357 -19.93 -26.19 12.28
CA ILE A 357 -20.64 -27.30 12.93
C ILE A 357 -20.82 -28.41 11.89
N THR A 358 -20.13 -29.53 12.09
CA THR A 358 -19.98 -30.59 11.06
C THR A 358 -21.34 -31.11 10.57
N VAL A 359 -21.50 -31.12 9.24
CA VAL A 359 -22.74 -31.52 8.57
C VAL A 359 -22.55 -32.89 7.87
N ARG A 360 -22.63 -33.98 8.64
CA ARG A 360 -23.00 -35.30 8.10
C ARG A 360 -24.30 -35.72 8.75
N GLY A 361 -25.42 -35.37 8.11
CA GLY A 361 -26.75 -35.77 8.55
C GLY A 361 -27.56 -36.37 7.40
N SER A 362 -28.77 -36.83 7.73
CA SER A 362 -29.73 -37.46 6.83
C SER A 362 -30.08 -36.61 5.60
N GLN A 363 -29.88 -35.29 5.63
CA GLN A 363 -30.07 -34.40 4.47
C GLN A 363 -29.14 -34.73 3.28
N ASN A 364 -28.01 -35.40 3.53
CA ASN A 364 -27.08 -35.86 2.50
C ASN A 364 -27.26 -37.35 2.17
N ALA A 365 -28.32 -37.99 2.69
CA ALA A 365 -28.73 -39.37 2.38
C ALA A 365 -30.16 -39.37 1.79
N PRO A 366 -30.56 -40.34 0.96
CA PRO A 366 -29.86 -41.54 0.50
C PRO A 366 -29.25 -41.36 -0.90
N PHE A 367 -28.91 -40.13 -1.30
CA PHE A 367 -28.41 -39.86 -2.65
C PHE A 367 -26.93 -40.21 -2.73
N GLY A 368 -26.61 -41.28 -3.45
CA GLY A 368 -25.22 -41.65 -3.76
C GLY A 368 -24.52 -40.50 -4.49
N GLY A 369 -23.45 -39.98 -3.89
CA GLY A 369 -22.68 -38.89 -4.45
C GLY A 369 -21.61 -38.40 -3.48
N LYS A 370 -20.53 -37.84 -4.01
CA LYS A 370 -19.55 -37.10 -3.21
C LYS A 370 -20.28 -35.90 -2.57
N PRO A 371 -20.26 -35.74 -1.23
CA PRO A 371 -20.79 -34.53 -0.61
C PRO A 371 -20.18 -33.30 -1.29
N VAL A 372 -21.03 -32.35 -1.67
CA VAL A 372 -20.56 -31.11 -2.32
C VAL A 372 -19.69 -30.36 -1.30
N GLN A 373 -18.43 -30.14 -1.66
CA GLN A 373 -17.52 -29.37 -0.83
C GLN A 373 -17.97 -27.91 -0.82
N PRO A 374 -17.99 -27.24 0.35
CA PRO A 374 -18.34 -25.82 0.42
C PRO A 374 -17.42 -24.97 -0.45
N THR A 375 -17.95 -23.94 -1.09
CA THR A 375 -17.11 -22.98 -1.81
C THR A 375 -16.36 -22.07 -0.83
N PRO A 376 -15.26 -21.41 -1.25
CA PRO A 376 -14.59 -20.40 -0.42
C PRO A 376 -15.51 -19.26 0.04
N GLN A 377 -16.54 -18.94 -0.74
CA GLN A 377 -17.55 -17.94 -0.38
C GLN A 377 -18.47 -18.44 0.74
N ASP A 378 -18.90 -19.70 0.68
CA ASP A 378 -19.70 -20.33 1.74
C ASP A 378 -18.93 -20.38 3.07
N LEU A 379 -17.63 -20.68 3.01
CA LEU A 379 -16.74 -20.67 4.17
C LEU A 379 -16.56 -19.26 4.74
N ALA A 380 -16.35 -18.25 3.88
CA ALA A 380 -16.17 -16.87 4.31
C ALA A 380 -17.45 -16.30 4.95
N ALA A 381 -18.62 -16.60 4.38
CA ALA A 381 -19.92 -16.14 4.90
C ALA A 381 -20.26 -16.71 6.29
N ASN A 382 -19.67 -17.85 6.64
CA ASN A 382 -19.95 -18.56 7.90
C ASN A 382 -18.77 -18.54 8.90
N ARG A 383 -17.68 -17.83 8.60
CA ARG A 383 -16.42 -17.83 9.38
C ARG A 383 -16.57 -17.30 10.82
N ASP A 384 -17.42 -16.28 11.02
CA ASP A 384 -17.57 -15.58 12.31
C ASP A 384 -18.80 -16.04 13.12
N ARG A 385 -19.57 -17.00 12.59
CA ARG A 385 -20.72 -17.62 13.26
C ARG A 385 -20.41 -18.37 14.57
N PRO A 386 -19.18 -18.88 14.85
CA PRO A 386 -18.87 -19.54 16.11
C PRO A 386 -19.22 -18.70 17.35
N ALA A 387 -18.96 -17.39 17.33
CA ALA A 387 -19.14 -16.53 18.50
C ALA A 387 -20.63 -16.27 18.84
N GLN A 388 -21.50 -16.16 17.85
CA GLN A 388 -22.95 -15.97 18.05
C GLN A 388 -23.65 -17.27 18.46
N GLN A 389 -23.29 -18.40 17.86
CA GLN A 389 -23.84 -19.71 18.25
C GLN A 389 -23.37 -20.16 19.63
N LEU A 390 -22.12 -19.91 20.00
CA LEU A 390 -21.64 -20.16 21.36
C LEU A 390 -22.41 -19.33 22.40
N ALA A 391 -22.84 -18.09 22.07
CA ALA A 391 -23.66 -17.27 22.96
C ALA A 391 -25.10 -17.81 23.13
N ASP A 392 -25.72 -18.32 22.06
CA ASP A 392 -27.05 -18.95 22.11
C ASP A 392 -27.03 -20.33 22.79
N MET A 393 -25.94 -21.08 22.66
CA MET A 393 -25.76 -22.40 23.29
C MET A 393 -25.28 -22.30 24.75
N ALA A 394 -24.51 -21.28 25.11
CA ALA A 394 -24.13 -21.00 26.50
C ALA A 394 -25.36 -20.68 27.38
N GLN A 395 -26.45 -20.16 26.79
CA GLN A 395 -27.73 -20.01 27.49
C GLN A 395 -28.45 -21.35 27.74
N ASN A 396 -28.02 -22.45 27.11
CA ASN A 396 -28.61 -23.79 27.22
C ASN A 396 -27.56 -24.88 27.53
N SER A 397 -26.58 -24.54 28.38
CA SER A 397 -25.42 -25.38 28.70
C SER A 397 -25.79 -26.66 29.46
N ILE A 398 -25.44 -27.79 28.83
CA ILE A 398 -25.36 -29.18 29.34
C ILE A 398 -26.69 -29.74 29.91
N PRO A 399 -27.35 -30.72 29.26
CA PRO A 399 -28.42 -31.48 29.91
C PRO A 399 -27.83 -32.14 31.15
N GLY A 400 -28.36 -31.80 32.33
CA GLY A 400 -27.80 -32.28 33.58
C GLY A 400 -27.81 -33.80 33.68
N THR A 401 -26.80 -34.34 34.34
CA THR A 401 -26.79 -35.75 34.73
C THR A 401 -27.87 -35.99 35.77
N LEU A 402 -28.51 -37.16 35.67
CA LEU A 402 -29.46 -37.77 36.62
C LEU A 402 -29.89 -36.83 37.76
N THR A 403 -30.99 -36.10 37.54
CA THR A 403 -31.75 -35.28 38.51
C THR A 403 -31.31 -33.85 38.84
N GLN A 404 -30.33 -33.24 38.14
CA GLN A 404 -29.96 -31.82 38.36
C GLN A 404 -30.10 -30.92 37.11
N PRO A 405 -30.39 -29.61 37.26
CA PRO A 405 -30.33 -28.64 36.15
C PRO A 405 -28.88 -28.40 35.69
N GLY A 406 -28.72 -28.03 34.42
CA GLY A 406 -27.41 -27.93 33.74
C GLY A 406 -26.41 -26.97 34.40
N LEU A 407 -25.13 -27.36 34.41
CA LEU A 407 -24.03 -26.55 34.94
C LEU A 407 -23.40 -25.71 33.83
N GLY A 408 -23.41 -24.39 33.98
CA GLY A 408 -22.65 -23.47 33.12
C GLY A 408 -21.16 -23.42 33.51
N GLY A 409 -20.27 -23.32 32.52
CA GLY A 409 -18.85 -22.97 32.73
C GLY A 409 -17.80 -24.08 32.58
N LEU A 410 -18.18 -25.32 32.25
CA LEU A 410 -17.25 -26.46 32.15
C LEU A 410 -16.61 -26.65 30.76
N ALA A 411 -16.31 -25.56 30.05
CA ALA A 411 -15.71 -25.63 28.70
C ALA A 411 -14.18 -25.82 28.71
N SER A 412 -13.55 -26.05 29.88
CA SER A 412 -12.10 -26.21 29.99
C SER A 412 -11.71 -27.20 31.10
N LEU A 413 -10.53 -27.82 30.96
CA LEU A 413 -9.95 -28.73 31.97
C LEU A 413 -9.81 -28.06 33.34
N ALA A 414 -9.50 -26.76 33.36
CA ALA A 414 -9.42 -25.95 34.57
C ALA A 414 -10.80 -25.81 35.25
N GLY A 415 -11.85 -25.54 34.46
CA GLY A 415 -13.23 -25.54 34.96
C GLY A 415 -13.66 -26.90 35.49
N LEU A 416 -13.23 -28.00 34.85
CA LEU A 416 -13.54 -29.37 35.26
C LEU A 416 -12.84 -29.80 36.56
N LEU A 417 -11.66 -29.23 36.82
CA LEU A 417 -10.87 -29.47 38.03
C LEU A 417 -11.21 -28.50 39.18
N GLY A 418 -12.18 -27.60 39.01
CA GLY A 418 -12.53 -26.59 40.01
C GLY A 418 -11.42 -25.58 40.29
N LEU A 419 -10.42 -25.52 39.41
CA LEU A 419 -9.32 -24.56 39.47
C LEU A 419 -9.77 -23.28 38.78
N GLY A 420 -10.65 -22.54 39.46
CA GLY A 420 -11.00 -21.18 39.09
C GLY A 420 -9.78 -20.26 39.21
N GLY A 421 -9.61 -19.38 38.22
CA GLY A 421 -8.58 -18.33 38.22
C GLY A 421 -8.80 -17.25 39.26
#